data_AF-A0A917LZH4-F1
#
_entry.id   AF-A0A917LZH4-F1
#
_cell.length_a   1.000
_cell.length_b   1.000
_cell.length_c   1.000
_cell.angle_alpha   90.00
_cell.angle_beta   90.00
_cell.angle_gamma   90.00
#
_symmetry.space_group_name_H-M   'P 1'
#
loop_
_entity.id
_entity.type
_entity.pdbx_description
1 polymer ?
#
loop_
_entity_poly.entity_id
_entity_poly.type
_entity_poly.pdbx_seq_one_letter_code
_entity_poly.pdbx_strand_id
1 'polypeptide(L)'
;MSAQSVLATAETKLLKAKRTYAKKVLGVLVEHLHHHYPQAVRVSVYADQRAHEYFIGELLDSDGQVIGLDPGSVVAPRQQIDGPFGQQITVGPHSVTELLHHALVIYEGPLEKRLRTDRYTGEHYLDLTRTP
;
A
#
# COMPACT_ATOMS: atom_id res chain seq x y z
N MET A 1 -0.03 -37.60 -2.71
CA MET A 1 -0.04 -36.20 -3.20
C MET A 1 0.66 -36.16 -4.54
N SER A 2 0.02 -35.60 -5.58
CA SER A 2 0.64 -35.40 -6.89
C SER A 2 1.49 -34.12 -6.91
N ALA A 3 2.47 -34.04 -7.81
CA ALA A 3 3.27 -32.81 -8.00
C ALA A 3 2.38 -31.58 -8.27
N GLN A 4 1.29 -31.74 -9.01
CA GLN A 4 0.28 -30.69 -9.23
C GLN A 4 -0.40 -30.23 -7.93
N SER A 5 -0.74 -31.14 -7.02
CA SER A 5 -1.34 -30.77 -5.73
C SER A 5 -0.38 -30.00 -4.82
N VAL A 6 0.92 -30.32 -4.88
CA VAL A 6 1.97 -29.60 -4.15
C VAL A 6 2.14 -28.19 -4.70
N LEU A 7 2.21 -28.05 -6.03
CA LEU A 7 2.35 -26.76 -6.69
C LEU A 7 1.17 -25.84 -6.39
N ALA A 8 -0.07 -26.31 -6.56
CA ALA A 8 -1.27 -25.52 -6.27
C ALA A 8 -1.35 -25.06 -4.79
N THR A 9 -0.90 -25.92 -3.87
CA THR A 9 -0.81 -25.56 -2.44
C THR A 9 0.25 -24.48 -2.20
N ALA A 10 1.41 -24.58 -2.86
CA ALA A 10 2.48 -23.59 -2.77
C ALA A 10 2.04 -22.23 -3.33
N GLU A 11 1.41 -22.21 -4.50
CA GLU A 11 0.86 -21.00 -5.13
C GLU A 11 -0.18 -20.32 -4.24
N THR A 12 -1.09 -21.09 -3.64
CA THR A 12 -2.10 -20.57 -2.70
C THR A 12 -1.45 -19.93 -1.46
N LYS A 13 -0.42 -20.58 -0.91
CA LYS A 13 0.34 -20.05 0.24
C LYS A 13 1.09 -18.77 -0.14
N LEU A 14 1.72 -18.74 -1.31
CA LEU A 14 2.42 -17.56 -1.82
C LEU A 14 1.45 -16.39 -2.00
N LEU A 15 0.29 -16.62 -2.62
CA LEU A 15 -0.74 -15.60 -2.81
C LEU A 15 -1.23 -15.05 -1.47
N LYS A 16 -1.44 -15.91 -0.46
CA LYS A 16 -1.79 -15.47 0.89
C LYS A 16 -0.70 -14.61 1.51
N ALA A 17 0.58 -15.00 1.37
CA ALA A 17 1.71 -14.26 1.88
C ALA A 17 1.83 -12.88 1.22
N LYS A 18 1.75 -12.80 -0.11
CA LYS A 18 1.71 -11.54 -0.88
C LYS A 18 0.61 -10.61 -0.38
N ARG A 19 -0.61 -11.13 -0.20
CA ARG A 19 -1.75 -10.34 0.29
C ARG A 19 -1.57 -9.84 1.72
N THR A 20 -0.98 -10.64 2.60
CA THR A 20 -0.65 -10.24 3.97
C THR A 20 0.42 -9.17 3.99
N TYR A 21 1.47 -9.33 3.17
CA TYR A 21 2.52 -8.33 3.02
C TYR A 21 1.95 -6.99 2.52
N ALA A 22 1.16 -7.00 1.44
CA ALA A 22 0.49 -5.80 0.94
C ALA A 22 -0.36 -5.09 2.02
N LYS A 23 -1.12 -5.85 2.84
CA LYS A 23 -1.87 -5.27 3.97
C LYS A 23 -0.95 -4.56 4.95
N LYS A 24 0.19 -5.16 5.31
CA LYS A 24 1.14 -4.57 6.26
C LYS A 24 1.76 -3.29 5.72
N VAL A 25 2.18 -3.29 4.44
CA VAL A 25 2.74 -2.09 3.81
C VAL A 25 1.72 -0.95 3.78
N LEU A 26 0.46 -1.23 3.42
CA LEU A 26 -0.61 -0.23 3.48
C LEU A 26 -0.86 0.27 4.92
N GLY A 27 -0.78 -0.61 5.92
CA GLY A 27 -0.89 -0.22 7.33
C GLY A 27 0.20 0.77 7.75
N VAL A 28 1.47 0.49 7.40
CA VAL A 28 2.60 1.40 7.65
C VAL A 28 2.38 2.75 6.95
N LEU A 29 1.85 2.72 5.73
CA LEU A 29 1.52 3.94 4.99
C LEU A 29 0.42 4.76 5.70
N VAL A 30 -0.64 4.12 6.19
CA VAL A 30 -1.71 4.79 6.96
C VAL A 30 -1.13 5.41 8.23
N GLU A 31 -0.36 4.66 9.01
CA GLU A 31 0.26 5.15 10.25
C GLU A 31 1.15 6.37 9.98
N HIS A 32 1.95 6.29 8.92
CA HIS A 32 2.82 7.37 8.50
C HIS A 32 2.02 8.63 8.12
N LEU A 33 1.01 8.50 7.26
CA LEU A 33 0.18 9.63 6.85
C LEU A 33 -0.60 10.22 8.01
N HIS A 34 -1.12 9.40 8.93
CA HIS A 34 -1.81 9.87 10.12
C HIS A 34 -0.88 10.64 11.07
N HIS A 35 0.38 10.22 11.20
CA HIS A 35 1.36 10.93 12.03
C HIS A 35 1.68 12.34 11.48
N HIS A 36 1.83 12.47 10.17
CA HIS A 36 2.17 13.76 9.53
C HIS A 36 0.96 14.65 9.25
N TYR A 37 -0.21 14.04 9.04
CA TYR A 37 -1.46 14.71 8.70
C TYR A 37 -2.60 14.16 9.58
N PRO A 38 -2.62 14.46 10.89
CA PRO A 38 -3.59 13.88 11.83
C PRO A 38 -5.05 14.24 11.52
N GLN A 39 -5.28 15.35 10.82
CA GLN A 39 -6.59 15.77 10.35
C GLN A 39 -7.05 15.06 9.05
N ALA A 40 -6.18 14.28 8.40
CA ALA A 40 -6.52 13.55 7.19
C ALA A 40 -7.32 12.29 7.52
N VAL A 41 -8.47 12.12 6.86
CA VAL A 41 -9.33 10.93 7.01
C VAL A 41 -9.25 9.99 5.81
N ARG A 42 -8.84 10.51 4.65
CA ARG A 42 -8.63 9.70 3.44
C ARG A 42 -7.55 10.30 2.55
N VAL A 43 -6.96 9.43 1.73
CA VAL A 43 -6.08 9.83 0.64
C VAL A 43 -6.53 9.18 -0.67
N SER A 44 -6.68 9.99 -1.72
CA SER A 44 -7.09 9.51 -3.04
C SER A 44 -6.00 8.66 -3.68
N VAL A 45 -6.41 7.63 -4.42
CA VAL A 45 -5.52 6.72 -5.14
C VAL A 45 -5.91 6.70 -6.60
N TYR A 46 -4.97 7.08 -7.45
CA TYR A 46 -5.12 7.05 -8.90
C TYR A 46 -4.40 5.83 -9.47
N ALA A 47 -4.99 5.20 -10.49
CA ALA A 47 -4.39 4.09 -11.19
C ALA A 47 -4.20 4.47 -12.67
N ASP A 48 -2.96 4.43 -13.15
CA ASP A 48 -2.69 4.39 -14.59
C ASP A 48 -2.73 2.93 -15.04
N GLN A 49 -3.86 2.55 -15.63
CA GLN A 49 -4.05 1.19 -16.12
C GLN A 49 -3.12 0.84 -17.29
N ARG A 50 -2.64 1.81 -18.07
CA ARG A 50 -1.73 1.56 -19.20
C ARG A 50 -0.31 1.30 -18.71
N ALA A 51 0.13 2.04 -17.70
CA ALA A 51 1.44 1.87 -17.09
C ALA A 51 1.46 0.79 -15.98
N HIS A 52 0.28 0.33 -15.54
CA HIS A 52 0.12 -0.50 -14.33
C HIS A 52 0.70 0.18 -13.09
N GLU A 53 0.57 1.50 -13.03
CA GLU A 53 1.12 2.34 -11.96
C GLU A 53 -0.01 2.84 -11.06
N TYR A 54 0.35 3.09 -9.80
CA TYR A 54 -0.56 3.59 -8.78
C TYR A 54 0.06 4.81 -8.11
N PHE A 55 -0.74 5.86 -7.95
CA PHE A 55 -0.30 7.14 -7.45
C PHE A 55 -1.18 7.60 -6.31
N ILE A 56 -0.59 8.40 -5.44
CA ILE A 56 -1.32 9.09 -4.38
C ILE A 56 -1.75 10.46 -4.90
N GLY A 57 -2.98 10.81 -4.60
CA GLY A 57 -3.58 12.09 -4.90
C GLY A 57 -3.66 13.01 -3.70
N GLU A 58 -4.88 13.49 -3.50
CA GLU A 58 -5.23 14.47 -2.49
C GLU A 58 -5.43 13.80 -1.12
N LEU A 59 -4.92 14.44 -0.06
CA LEU A 59 -5.31 14.18 1.31
C LEU A 59 -6.54 15.02 1.63
N LEU A 60 -7.58 14.38 2.14
CA LEU A 60 -8.82 15.06 2.51
C LEU A 60 -9.11 14.90 4.00
N ASP A 61 -9.63 15.96 4.60
CA ASP A 61 -10.18 15.94 5.95
C ASP A 61 -11.63 15.40 5.99
N SER A 62 -12.23 15.39 7.18
CA SER A 62 -13.60 14.92 7.40
C SER A 62 -14.67 15.70 6.65
N ASP A 63 -14.38 16.96 6.30
CA ASP A 63 -15.29 17.84 5.57
C ASP A 63 -15.09 17.74 4.05
N GLY A 64 -14.18 16.87 3.61
CA GLY A 64 -13.83 16.69 2.21
C GLY A 64 -12.97 17.81 1.64
N GLN A 65 -12.35 18.63 2.49
CA GLN A 65 -11.43 19.67 2.05
C GLN A 65 -10.05 19.08 1.81
N VAL A 66 -9.41 19.54 0.73
CA VAL A 66 -8.02 19.17 0.42
C VAL A 66 -7.09 19.86 1.41
N ILE A 67 -6.38 19.07 2.19
CA ILE A 67 -5.43 19.54 3.20
C ILE A 67 -3.97 19.30 2.78
N GLY A 68 -3.76 18.52 1.73
CA GLY A 68 -2.45 18.25 1.15
C GLY A 68 -2.59 17.63 -0.24
N LEU A 69 -1.65 17.97 -1.12
CA LEU A 69 -1.52 17.39 -2.45
C LEU A 69 -0.18 16.67 -2.50
N ASP A 70 -0.19 15.41 -2.91
CA ASP A 70 1.01 14.56 -3.00
C ASP A 70 1.86 14.66 -1.71
N PRO A 71 1.46 13.96 -0.62
CA PRO A 71 2.15 14.04 0.68
C PRO A 71 3.63 13.68 0.65
N GLY A 72 4.19 13.34 -0.52
CA GLY A 72 5.61 13.49 -0.79
C GLY A 72 6.44 12.41 -0.13
N SER A 73 7.04 11.55 -0.95
CA SER A 73 8.43 11.11 -0.82
C SER A 73 9.00 10.96 0.60
N VAL A 74 8.32 10.24 1.50
CA VAL A 74 8.95 9.93 2.78
C VAL A 74 9.94 8.81 2.59
N VAL A 75 11.20 9.23 2.49
CA VAL A 75 12.41 8.42 2.64
C VAL A 75 12.38 7.74 4.02
N ALA A 76 11.95 6.48 4.07
CA ALA A 76 12.21 5.64 5.25
C ALA A 76 13.74 5.58 5.49
N PRO A 77 14.21 5.77 6.73
CA PRO A 77 15.65 5.76 7.01
C PRO A 77 16.25 4.41 6.65
N ARG A 78 17.45 4.42 6.06
CA ARG A 78 18.23 3.22 5.72
C ARG A 78 18.34 2.33 6.96
N GLN A 79 17.68 1.18 6.95
CA GLN A 79 17.88 0.14 7.96
C GLN A 79 18.64 -1.02 7.31
N GLN A 80 19.77 -1.39 7.92
CA GLN A 80 20.39 -2.68 7.70
C GLN A 80 19.59 -3.70 8.51
N ILE A 81 19.02 -4.68 7.82
CA ILE A 81 18.36 -5.83 8.46
C ILE A 81 19.12 -7.10 8.10
N ASP A 82 19.15 -8.05 9.02
CA ASP A 82 19.63 -9.39 8.73
C ASP A 82 18.64 -10.07 7.79
N GLY A 83 19.10 -10.39 6.59
CA GLY A 83 18.36 -11.18 5.63
C GLY A 83 18.13 -12.60 6.15
N PRO A 84 17.17 -13.34 5.55
CA PRO A 84 16.81 -14.70 5.98
C PRO A 84 17.96 -15.72 5.89
N PHE A 85 19.12 -15.32 5.34
CA PHE A 85 20.33 -16.12 5.19
C PHE A 85 21.57 -15.45 5.81
N GLY A 86 21.40 -14.51 6.76
CA GLY A 86 22.52 -13.84 7.45
C GLY A 86 23.26 -12.78 6.62
N GLN A 87 22.70 -12.39 5.47
CA GLN A 87 23.24 -11.30 4.64
C GLN A 87 22.68 -9.96 5.09
N GLN A 88 23.50 -8.91 5.13
CA GLN A 88 23.00 -7.55 5.37
C GLN A 88 22.20 -7.09 4.15
N ILE A 89 20.89 -6.84 4.34
CA ILE A 89 20.04 -6.25 3.30
C ILE A 89 19.99 -4.76 3.54
N THR A 90 20.36 -3.97 2.51
CA THR A 90 20.14 -2.53 2.51
C THR A 90 18.73 -2.25 2.01
N VAL A 91 17.85 -1.79 2.90
CA VAL A 91 16.55 -1.28 2.49
C VAL A 91 16.72 0.19 2.12
N GLY A 92 16.54 0.51 0.84
CA GLY A 92 16.58 1.88 0.33
C GLY A 92 15.38 2.70 0.82
N PRO A 93 15.43 4.03 0.70
CA PRO A 93 14.28 4.86 1.00
C PRO A 93 13.18 4.59 -0.02
N HIS A 94 11.97 4.32 0.46
CA HIS A 94 10.79 4.17 -0.39
C HIS A 94 9.88 5.36 -0.22
N SER A 95 9.54 6.07 -1.30
CA SER A 95 8.52 7.11 -1.22
C SER A 95 7.15 6.54 -0.81
N VAL A 96 6.29 7.40 -0.27
CA VAL A 96 4.88 7.08 0.02
C VAL A 96 4.17 6.49 -1.22
N THR A 97 4.43 7.07 -2.39
CA THR A 97 3.95 6.58 -3.69
C THR A 97 4.54 5.22 -4.06
N GLU A 98 5.84 5.00 -3.89
CA GLU A 98 6.48 3.70 -4.14
C GLU A 98 5.95 2.61 -3.22
N LEU A 99 5.72 2.91 -1.93
CA LEU A 99 5.15 1.96 -0.97
C LEU A 99 3.72 1.58 -1.37
N LEU A 100 2.90 2.56 -1.77
CA LEU A 100 1.56 2.29 -2.27
C LEU A 100 1.62 1.41 -3.53
N HIS A 101 2.40 1.83 -4.53
CA HIS A 101 2.55 1.11 -5.79
C HIS A 101 3.00 -0.34 -5.54
N HIS A 102 4.05 -0.52 -4.73
CA HIS A 102 4.58 -1.83 -4.39
C HIS A 102 3.54 -2.71 -3.67
N ALA A 103 2.77 -2.15 -2.74
CA ALA A 103 1.72 -2.88 -2.05
C ALA A 103 0.59 -3.32 -3.00
N LEU A 104 0.15 -2.44 -3.90
CA LEU A 104 -0.95 -2.71 -4.82
C LEU A 104 -0.53 -3.67 -5.94
N VAL A 105 0.69 -3.53 -6.47
CA VAL A 105 1.24 -4.48 -7.46
C VAL A 105 1.38 -5.87 -6.84
N ILE A 106 1.94 -6.00 -5.63
CA ILE A 106 2.10 -7.32 -4.99
C ILE A 106 0.76 -7.95 -4.60
N TYR A 107 -0.26 -7.16 -4.32
CA TYR A 107 -1.58 -7.68 -3.96
C TYR A 107 -2.20 -8.53 -5.09
N GLU A 108 -1.91 -8.21 -6.36
CA GLU A 108 -2.38 -8.93 -7.57
C GLU A 108 -3.88 -9.27 -7.47
N GLY A 109 -4.71 -8.33 -7.03
CA GLY A 109 -6.14 -8.55 -6.79
C GLY A 109 -6.97 -7.28 -6.91
N PRO A 110 -8.32 -7.40 -6.82
CA PRO A 110 -9.23 -6.27 -7.03
C PRO A 110 -9.02 -5.17 -5.97
N LEU A 111 -8.89 -3.92 -6.43
CA LEU A 111 -8.54 -2.77 -5.59
C LEU A 111 -9.54 -2.56 -4.46
N GLU A 112 -10.82 -2.88 -4.68
CA GLU A 112 -11.93 -2.74 -3.72
C GLU A 112 -11.75 -3.58 -2.45
N LYS A 113 -10.84 -4.58 -2.48
CA LYS A 113 -10.49 -5.37 -1.28
C LYS A 113 -9.46 -4.67 -0.38
N ARG A 114 -8.84 -3.59 -0.85
CA ARG A 114 -7.78 -2.85 -0.15
C ARG A 114 -8.08 -1.36 -0.03
N LEU A 115 -8.72 -0.81 -1.03
CA LEU A 115 -9.13 0.58 -1.11
C LEU A 115 -10.65 0.67 -0.96
N ARG A 116 -11.11 1.80 -0.45
CA ARG A 116 -12.51 2.19 -0.54
C ARG A 116 -12.77 2.84 -1.89
N THR A 117 -14.04 2.92 -2.26
CA THR A 117 -14.49 3.66 -3.44
C THR A 117 -15.47 4.72 -2.99
N ASP A 118 -15.23 5.95 -3.39
CA ASP A 118 -16.19 7.04 -3.21
C ASP A 118 -17.43 6.75 -4.06
N ARG A 119 -18.61 6.78 -3.46
CA ARG A 119 -19.85 6.41 -4.15
C ARG A 119 -20.32 7.46 -5.16
N TYR A 120 -19.84 8.69 -5.03
CA TYR A 120 -20.25 9.82 -5.87
C TYR A 120 -19.25 10.05 -7.00
N THR A 121 -17.95 9.99 -6.71
CA THR A 121 -16.90 10.20 -7.73
C THR A 121 -16.44 8.90 -8.38
N GLY A 122 -16.66 7.75 -7.74
CA GLY A 122 -16.13 6.45 -8.19
C GLY A 122 -14.63 6.29 -7.93
N GLU A 123 -13.98 7.27 -7.29
CA GLU A 123 -12.54 7.25 -7.05
C GLU A 123 -12.17 6.30 -5.92
N HIS A 124 -11.03 5.64 -6.06
CA HIS A 124 -10.48 4.82 -5.00
C HIS A 124 -9.73 5.68 -3.99
N TYR A 125 -9.84 5.33 -2.71
CA TYR A 125 -9.11 5.99 -1.65
C TYR A 125 -8.66 5.00 -0.57
N LEU A 126 -7.54 5.34 0.08
CA LEU A 126 -7.11 4.69 1.31
C LEU A 126 -7.74 5.42 2.50
N ASP A 127 -8.45 4.69 3.33
CA ASP A 127 -9.10 5.19 4.55
C ASP A 127 -8.05 5.32 5.66
N LEU A 128 -7.82 6.55 6.14
CA LEU A 128 -6.82 6.87 7.16
C LEU A 128 -7.41 6.85 8.57
N THR A 129 -8.73 6.74 8.72
CA THR A 129 -9.40 6.70 10.03
C THR A 129 -9.25 5.35 10.73
N ARG A 130 -8.85 4.33 9.99
CA ARG A 130 -8.63 2.97 10.52
C ARG A 130 -7.14 2.75 10.71
N THR A 131 -6.68 2.84 11.95
CA THR A 131 -5.45 2.14 12.32
C THR A 131 -5.59 0.63 12.03
N PRO A 132 -4.55 -0.01 11.48
CA PRO A 132 -4.60 -1.38 10.93
C PRO A 132 -4.96 -2.51 11.91
#